data_AF-A0A1H3UJJ1-F1
#
_entry.id   AF-A0A1H3UJJ1-F1
#
_cell.length_a   1.000
_cell.length_b   1.000
_cell.length_c   1.000
_cell.angle_alpha   90.00
_cell.angle_beta   90.00
_cell.angle_gamma   90.00
#
_symmetry.space_group_name_H-M   'P 1'
#
loop_
_entity.id
_entity.type
_entity.pdbx_description
1 polymer ?
#
loop_
_entity_poly.entity_id
_entity_poly.type
_entity_poly.pdbx_seq_one_letter_code
_entity_poly.pdbx_strand_id
1 'polypeptide(L)' 'MTSIAIALVLAIVGVVAMVFGARDDSSGLVLVGVVLLIGSVAMGGRAVYRLLQVTNRQ' A
#
# COMPACT_ATOMS: atom_id res chain seq x y z
N MET A 1 10.92 -6.16 -8.63
CA MET A 1 10.01 -7.28 -8.33
C MET A 1 9.64 -7.31 -6.86
N THR A 2 10.60 -7.33 -5.93
CA THR A 2 10.37 -7.27 -4.46
C THR A 2 9.55 -6.07 -4.00
N SER A 3 9.79 -4.88 -4.54
CA SER A 3 9.07 -3.65 -4.17
C SER A 3 7.56 -3.69 -4.47
N ILE A 4 7.15 -4.38 -5.53
CA ILE A 4 5.72 -4.51 -5.90
C ILE A 4 5.02 -5.49 -4.98
N ALA A 5 5.67 -6.63 -4.69
CA ALA A 5 5.13 -7.62 -3.75
C ALA A 5 4.93 -7.02 -2.35
N ILE A 6 5.90 -6.24 -1.86
CA ILE A 6 5.79 -5.55 -0.57
C ILE A 6 4.62 -4.56 -0.57
N ALA A 7 4.47 -3.76 -1.63
CA ALA A 7 3.35 -2.82 -1.74
C ALA A 7 1.99 -3.55 -1.70
N LEU A 8 1.88 -4.69 -2.38
CA LEU A 8 0.68 -5.52 -2.38
C LEU A 8 0.34 -6.07 -0.99
N VAL A 9 1.34 -6.58 -0.27
CA VAL A 9 1.16 -7.06 1.11
C VAL A 9 0.73 -5.92 2.03
N LEU A 10 1.38 -4.76 1.95
CA LEU A 10 1.01 -3.59 2.75
C LEU A 10 -0.41 -3.13 2.48
N ALA A 11 -0.86 -3.16 1.22
CA ALA A 11 -2.23 -2.81 0.86
C ALA A 11 -3.24 -3.79 1.48
N ILE A 12 -3.00 -5.10 1.38
CA ILE A 12 -3.88 -6.13 1.97
C ILE A 12 -3.95 -5.98 3.48
N VAL A 13 -2.81 -5.86 4.16
CA VAL A 13 -2.75 -5.69 5.62
C VAL A 13 -3.43 -4.39 6.04
N GLY A 14 -3.24 -3.30 5.27
CA GLY A 14 -3.89 -2.02 5.54
C GLY A 14 -5.42 -2.10 5.46
N VAL A 15 -5.95 -2.77 4.43
CA VAL A 15 -7.40 -3.01 4.29
C VAL A 15 -7.93 -3.88 5.43
N VAL A 16 -7.24 -4.96 5.79
CA VAL A 16 -7.63 -5.83 6.91
C VAL A 16 -7.66 -5.03 8.22
N ALA A 17 -6.62 -4.23 8.50
CA ALA A 17 -6.56 -3.39 9.69
C ALA A 17 -7.71 -2.37 9.73
N MET A 18 -8.08 -1.76 8.60
CA MET A 18 -9.25 -0.87 8.54
C MET A 18 -10.55 -1.60 8.85
N VAL A 19 -10.77 -2.77 8.25
CA VAL A 19 -12.02 -3.53 8.41
C VAL A 19 -12.19 -3.98 9.86
N PHE A 20 -11.15 -4.55 10.46
CA PHE A 20 -11.19 -4.94 11.87
C PHE A 20 -11.24 -3.73 12.80
N GLY A 21 -10.50 -2.67 12.50
CA GLY A 21 -10.50 -1.45 13.31
C GLY A 21 -11.87 -0.76 13.32
N ALA A 22 -12.55 -0.72 12.19
CA ALA A 22 -13.90 -0.19 12.08
C ALA A 22 -14.94 -1.09 12.77
N ARG A 23 -14.73 -2.41 12.75
CA ARG A 23 -15.61 -3.37 13.42
C ARG A 23 -15.47 -3.34 14.95
N ASP A 24 -14.27 -3.07 15.45
CA ASP A 24 -13.95 -3.05 16.88
C ASP A 24 -14.02 -1.63 17.49
N ASP A 25 -14.56 -0.64 16.75
CA ASP A 25 -14.57 0.80 17.12
C ASP A 25 -13.18 1.35 17.53
N SER A 26 -12.11 0.71 17.03
CA SER A 26 -10.72 1.05 17.35
C SER A 26 -10.16 2.01 16.32
N SER A 27 -10.29 3.31 16.61
CA SER A 27 -9.80 4.38 15.72
C SER A 27 -8.31 4.27 15.42
N GLY A 28 -7.52 3.74 16.37
CA GLY A 28 -6.07 3.52 16.18
C GLY A 28 -5.76 2.49 15.10
N LEU A 29 -6.49 1.37 15.06
CA LEU A 29 -6.27 0.32 14.07
C LEU A 29 -6.70 0.77 12.66
N VAL A 30 -7.77 1.56 12.57
CA VAL A 30 -8.17 2.22 11.32
C VAL A 30 -7.05 3.14 10.82
N LEU A 31 -6.45 3.94 11.71
CA LEU A 31 -5.37 4.86 11.37
C LEU A 31 -4.13 4.13 10.85
N VAL A 32 -3.76 3.01 11.48
CA VAL A 32 -2.68 2.14 11.01
C VAL A 32 -2.99 1.62 9.60
N GLY A 33 -4.24 1.20 9.36
CA GLY A 33 -4.70 0.79 8.04
C GLY A 33 -4.56 1.88 6.97
N VAL A 34 -4.92 3.12 7.29
CA VAL A 34 -4.74 4.30 6.40
C VAL A 34 -3.28 4.50 6.04
N VAL A 35 -2.39 4.50 7.04
CA VAL A 35 -0.96 4.74 6.85
C VAL A 35 -0.35 3.67 5.95
N LEU A 36 -0.70 2.39 6.18
CA LEU A 36 -0.23 1.27 5.35
C LEU A 36 -0.69 1.40 3.90
N LEU A 37 -1.94 1.81 3.67
CA LEU A 37 -2.47 2.06 2.33
C LEU A 37 -1.72 3.20 1.64
N ILE A 38 -1.50 4.34 2.30
CA ILE A 38 -0.74 5.46 1.71
C ILE A 38 0.69 5.03 1.37
N GLY A 39 1.35 4.31 2.27
CA GLY A 39 2.70 3.78 2.06
C GLY A 39 2.76 2.82 0.86
N SER A 40 1.76 1.96 0.70
CA SER A 40 1.67 1.03 -0.43
C SER A 40 1.54 1.75 -1.77
N VAL A 41 0.73 2.81 -1.83
CA VAL A 41 0.53 3.63 -3.04
C VAL A 41 1.82 4.39 -3.39
N ALA A 42 2.50 4.97 -2.41
CA ALA A 42 3.76 5.67 -2.64
C ALA A 42 4.86 4.73 -3.19
N MET A 43 4.96 3.50 -2.66
CA MET A 43 5.90 2.49 -3.17
C MET A 43 5.51 1.97 -4.55
N GLY A 44 4.22 1.65 -4.75
CA GLY A 44 3.69 1.17 -6.03
C GLY A 44 3.86 2.21 -7.13
N GLY A 45 3.54 3.48 -6.86
CA GLY A 45 3.71 4.59 -7.78
C GLY A 45 5.15 4.79 -8.22
N ARG A 46 6.12 4.70 -7.29
CA ARG A 46 7.55 4.75 -7.64
C ARG A 46 7.99 3.56 -8.50
N ALA A 47 7.47 2.36 -8.23
CA ALA A 47 7.79 1.17 -9.02
C ALA A 47 7.22 1.26 -10.44
N VAL A 48 5.96 1.69 -10.57
CA VAL A 48 5.30 1.91 -11.88
C VAL A 48 5.98 3.04 -12.65
N TYR A 49 6.30 4.15 -11.99
CA TYR A 49 7.01 5.26 -12.63
C TYR A 49 8.39 4.83 -13.16
N ARG A 50 9.14 4.03 -12.40
CA ARG A 50 10.40 3.44 -12.89
C ARG A 50 10.19 2.51 -14.08
N LEU A 51 9.16 1.67 -14.06
CA LEU A 51 8.83 0.80 -15.20
C LEU A 51 8.50 1.60 -16.45
N LEU A 52 7.66 2.63 -16.33
CA LEU A 52 7.30 3.51 -17.43
C LEU A 52 8.52 4.25 -17.99
N GLN A 53 9.45 4.71 -17.15
CA GLN A 53 10.70 5.33 -17.61
C GLN A 53 11.61 4.34 -18.37
N VAL A 54 11.63 3.07 -17.97
CA VAL A 54 12.39 2.04 -18.68
C VAL A 54 11.76 1.75 -20.04
N THR A 55 10.43 1.59 -20.09
CA THR A 55 9.70 1.38 -21.35
C THR A 55 9.85 2.55 -22.32
N ASN A 56 9.83 3.80 -21.84
CA ASN A 56 9.91 5.00 -22.69
C ASN A 56 11.33 5.33 -23.18
N ARG A 57 12.35 4.57 -22.74
CA ARG A 57 13.74 4.69 -23.19
C ARG A 57 14.14 3.60 -24.20
N GLN A 58 13.26 2.65 -24.48
CA GLN A 58 13.42 1.62 -25.51
C GLN A 58 12.69 2.06 -26.77
#